data_AF-A0A218NMZ0-F1
#
_entry.id   AF-A0A218NMZ0-F1
#
_cell.length_a   1.000
_cell.length_b   1.000
_cell.length_c   1.000
_cell.angle_alpha   90.00
_cell.angle_beta   90.00
_cell.angle_gamma   90.00
#
_symmetry.space_group_name_H-M   'P 1'
#
loop_
_entity.id
_entity.type
_entity.pdbx_description
1 polymer ?
#
loop_
_entity_poly.entity_id
_entity_poly.type
_entity_poly.pdbx_seq_one_letter_code
_entity_poly.pdbx_strand_id
1 'polypeptide(L)' 'MNRESIIMPEWRRNLLERLSIVLILFELVLSVIFILLGYSESSMYLRGVGVGLTIAWVTSSIAYMFGIKAANSK' A
#
# COMPACT_ATOMS: atom_id res chain seq x y z
N MET A 1 -33.02 1.54 -23.95
CA MET A 1 -32.32 1.76 -22.66
C MET A 1 -30.84 1.97 -22.99
N ASN A 2 -30.41 3.23 -23.05
CA ASN A 2 -29.07 3.61 -23.49
C ASN A 2 -28.06 3.17 -22.43
N ARG A 3 -27.25 2.15 -22.72
CA ARG A 3 -26.13 1.77 -21.86
C ARG A 3 -25.02 2.78 -22.12
N GLU A 4 -25.02 3.87 -21.37
CA GLU A 4 -23.82 4.69 -21.22
C GLU A 4 -22.75 3.79 -20.62
N SER A 5 -21.91 3.22 -21.48
CA SER A 5 -20.65 2.64 -21.07
C SER A 5 -19.92 3.75 -20.34
N ILE A 6 -19.77 3.64 -19.02
CA ILE A 6 -18.90 4.51 -18.26
C ILE A 6 -17.49 4.22 -18.78
N ILE A 7 -17.08 4.94 -19.84
CA ILE A 7 -15.76 4.85 -20.41
C ILE A 7 -14.85 5.43 -19.34
N MET A 8 -14.27 4.54 -18.54
CA MET A 8 -13.42 4.96 -17.44
C MET A 8 -12.20 5.67 -18.04
N PRO A 9 -11.91 6.93 -17.66
CA PRO A 9 -10.81 7.67 -18.24
C PRO A 9 -9.50 6.89 -18.13
N GLU A 10 -8.72 6.87 -19.20
CA GLU A 10 -7.52 6.03 -19.33
C GLU A 10 -6.50 6.31 -18.22
N TRP A 11 -6.37 7.58 -17.81
CA TRP A 11 -5.53 7.99 -16.69
C TRP A 11 -5.95 7.35 -15.35
N ARG A 12 -7.26 7.21 -15.10
CA ARG A 12 -7.80 6.63 -13.86
C ARG A 12 -7.54 5.13 -13.80
N ARG A 13 -7.62 4.45 -14.94
CA ARG A 13 -7.32 3.03 -15.04
C ARG A 13 -5.84 2.74 -14.75
N ASN A 14 -4.93 3.51 -15.37
CA ASN A 14 -3.49 3.40 -15.10
C ASN A 14 -3.14 3.67 -13.63
N LEU A 15 -3.84 4.62 -13.00
CA LEU A 15 -3.63 4.96 -11.60
C LEU A 15 -4.09 3.82 -10.68
N LEU A 16 -5.27 3.25 -10.94
CA LEU A 16 -5.82 2.12 -10.17
C LEU A 16 -4.98 0.84 -10.31
N GLU A 17 -4.44 0.55 -11.50
CA GLU A 17 -3.55 -0.60 -11.70
C GLU A 17 -2.27 -0.51 -10.86
N ARG A 18 -1.75 0.70 -10.65
CA ARG A 18 -0.51 0.94 -9.89
C ARG A 18 -0.76 1.30 -8.43
N LEU A 19 -1.99 1.62 -8.05
CA LEU A 19 -2.36 2.13 -6.74
C LEU A 19 -1.89 1.20 -5.62
N SER A 20 -2.11 -0.11 -5.77
CA SER A 20 -1.74 -1.11 -4.76
C SER A 20 -0.24 -1.11 -4.46
N ILE A 21 0.59 -1.08 -5.51
CA ILE A 21 2.05 -1.01 -5.37
C ILE A 21 2.46 0.32 -4.73
N VAL A 22 1.87 1.43 -5.18
CA VAL A 22 2.19 2.77 -4.66
C VAL A 22 1.85 2.87 -3.17
N LEU A 23 0.70 2.34 -2.75
CA LEU A 23 0.27 2.33 -1.35
C LEU A 23 1.20 1.46 -0.48
N ILE A 24 1.57 0.27 -0.96
CA ILE A 24 2.52 -0.60 -0.27
C ILE A 24 3.88 0.10 -0.10
N LEU A 25 4.42 0.72 -1.16
CA LEU A 25 5.68 1.45 -1.05
C LEU A 25 5.57 2.66 -0.11
N PHE A 26 4.43 3.35 -0.13
CA PHE A 26 4.19 4.49 0.74
C PHE A 26 4.13 4.10 2.23
N GLU A 27 3.47 3.00 2.57
CA GLU A 27 3.46 2.46 3.94
C GLU A 27 4.87 2.14 4.43
N LEU A 28 5.72 1.57 3.58
CA LEU A 28 7.12 1.29 3.92
C LEU A 28 7.92 2.56 4.21
N VAL A 29 7.77 3.59 3.37
CA VAL A 29 8.47 4.86 3.57
C VAL A 29 8.02 5.51 4.88
N LEU A 30 6.73 5.51 5.16
CA LEU A 30 6.20 6.03 6.43
C LEU A 30 6.71 5.23 7.63
N SER A 31 6.71 3.89 7.56
CA SER A 31 7.17 3.06 8.67
C SER A 31 8.63 3.38 9.03
N VAL A 32 9.49 3.51 8.03
CA VAL A 32 10.91 3.88 8.22
C VAL A 32 11.04 5.27 8.84
N ILE A 33 10.29 6.26 8.36
CA ILE A 33 10.30 7.62 8.91
C ILE A 33 9.87 7.61 10.39
N PHE A 34 8.76 6.95 10.73
CA PHE A 34 8.27 6.88 12.11
C PHE A 34 9.22 6.12 13.04
N ILE A 35 9.87 5.06 12.56
CA ILE A 35 10.89 4.35 13.32
C ILE A 35 12.08 5.28 13.59
N LEU A 36 12.61 5.95 12.56
CA LEU A 36 13.75 6.86 12.70
C LEU A 36 13.44 8.03 13.65
N LEU A 37 12.28 8.67 13.50
CA LEU A 37 11.82 9.72 14.41
C LEU A 37 11.63 9.19 15.84
N GLY A 38 11.05 8.00 15.99
CA GLY A 38 10.88 7.37 17.30
C GLY A 38 12.20 7.01 17.99
N TYR A 39 13.25 6.69 17.24
CA TYR A 39 14.59 6.56 17.80
C TYR A 39 15.18 7.90 18.20
N SER A 40 15.06 8.93 17.33
CA SER A 40 15.61 10.26 17.58
C SER A 40 14.97 10.98 18.77
N GLU A 41 13.65 10.89 18.94
CA GLU A 41 12.93 11.55 20.04
C GLU A 41 12.83 10.69 21.30
N SER A 42 13.37 9.47 21.29
CA SER A 42 13.19 8.46 22.35
C SER A 42 11.71 8.20 22.73
N SER A 43 10.79 8.48 21.82
CA SER A 43 9.35 8.33 22.02
C SER A 43 8.91 6.89 21.75
N MET A 44 8.46 6.19 22.79
CA MET A 44 7.91 4.82 22.66
C MET A 44 6.67 4.78 21.75
N TYR A 45 5.88 5.87 21.71
CA TYR A 45 4.68 5.94 20.88
C TYR A 45 5.02 5.89 19.39
N LEU A 46 5.94 6.73 18.94
CA LEU A 46 6.36 6.78 17.53
C LEU A 46 7.00 5.46 17.08
N ARG A 47 7.77 4.81 17.96
CA ARG A 47 8.30 3.46 17.72
C ARG A 47 7.18 2.44 17.54
N GLY A 48 6.16 2.48 18.40
CA GLY A 48 4.98 1.63 18.29
C GLY A 48 4.22 1.82 16.98
N VAL A 49 4.00 3.08 16.56
CA VAL A 49 3.38 3.42 15.26
C VAL A 49 4.23 2.87 14.10
N GLY A 50 5.54 3.07 14.15
CA GLY A 50 6.45 2.56 13.13
C GLY A 50 6.44 1.03 12.98
N VAL A 51 6.41 0.30 14.10
CA VAL A 51 6.26 -1.17 14.10
C VAL A 51 4.90 -1.58 13.55
N GLY A 52 3.82 -0.91 13.96
CA GLY A 52 2.48 -1.17 13.44
C GLY A 52 2.37 -0.98 11.91
N LEU A 53 2.95 0.11 11.39
CA LEU A 53 3.04 0.36 9.95
C LEU A 53 3.89 -0.71 9.24
N THR A 54 4.95 -1.20 9.87
CA THR A 54 5.76 -2.27 9.31
C THR A 54 4.97 -3.57 9.19
N ILE A 55 4.15 -3.91 10.18
CA ILE A 55 3.27 -5.09 10.14
C ILE A 55 2.22 -4.92 9.02
N ALA A 56 1.56 -3.76 8.96
CA ALA A 56 0.59 -3.45 7.92
C ALA A 56 1.23 -3.61 6.52
N TRP A 57 2.42 -3.05 6.32
CA TRP A 57 3.18 -3.18 5.08
C TRP A 57 3.46 -4.64 4.70
N VAL A 58 3.91 -5.48 5.65
CA VAL A 58 4.15 -6.90 5.40
C VAL A 58 2.86 -7.61 4.98
N THR A 59 1.75 -7.35 5.69
CA THR A 59 0.46 -7.96 5.35
C THR A 59 -0.06 -7.54 3.98
N SER A 60 0.04 -6.24 3.64
CA SER A 60 -0.33 -5.70 2.33
C SER A 60 0.54 -6.28 1.21
N SER A 61 1.85 -6.41 1.45
CA SER A 61 2.80 -7.01 0.50
C SER A 61 2.49 -8.48 0.23
N ILE A 62 2.23 -9.26 1.29
CA ILE A 62 1.84 -10.66 1.16
C ILE A 62 0.52 -10.79 0.40
N ALA A 63 -0.49 -10.00 0.76
CA ALA A 63 -1.79 -9.98 0.08
C ALA A 63 -1.64 -9.67 -1.41
N TYR A 64 -0.79 -8.70 -1.76
CA TYR A 64 -0.49 -8.36 -3.14
C TYR A 64 0.18 -9.53 -3.90
N MET A 65 1.17 -10.20 -3.30
CA MET A 65 1.81 -11.37 -3.92
C MET A 65 0.84 -12.52 -4.17
N PHE A 66 -0.04 -12.83 -3.22
CA PHE A 66 -1.05 -13.88 -3.40
C PHE A 66 -2.13 -13.46 -4.40
N GLY A 67 -2.53 -12.19 -4.42
CA GLY A 67 -3.45 -11.64 -5.41
C GLY A 67 -2.91 -11.78 -6.84
N ILE A 68 -1.63 -11.50 -7.06
CA ILE A 68 -0.97 -11.71 -8.37
C ILE A 68 -0.97 -13.20 -8.74
N LYS A 69 -0.61 -14.10 -7.81
CA LYS A 69 -0.61 -15.55 -8.08
C LYS A 69 -2.00 -16.07 -8.46
N ALA A 70 -3.04 -15.60 -7.78
CA ALA A 70 -4.42 -15.98 -8.09
C ALA A 70 -4.88 -15.46 -9.47
N ALA A 71 -4.41 -14.27 -9.87
CA ALA A 71 -4.71 -13.71 -11.19
C ALA A 71 -3.98 -14.44 -12.33
N ASN A 72 -2.74 -14.89 -12.11
CA ASN A 72 -1.91 -15.59 -13.11
C ASN A 72 -2.17 -17.10 -13.22
N SER A 73 -3.02 -17.67 -12.35
CA SER A 73 -3.40 -19.10 -12.38
C SER A 73 -4.66 -19.37 -13.20
N LYS A 74 -5.18 -18.37 -13.92
CA LYS A 74 -6.25 -18.49 -14.93
C LYS A 74 -5.66 -18.44 -16.33
#